data_AF-B8CWN4-F1
#
_entry.id   AF-B8CWN4-F1
#
_cell.length_a   1.000
_cell.length_b   1.000
_cell.length_c   1.000
_cell.angle_alpha   90.00
_cell.angle_beta   90.00
_cell.angle_gamma   90.00
#
_symmetry.space_group_name_H-M   'P 1'
#
loop_
_entity.id
_entity.type
_entity.pdbx_description
1 polymer ?
#
loop_
_entity_poly.entity_id
_entity_poly.type
_entity_poly.pdbx_seq_one_letter_code
_entity_poly.pdbx_strand_id
1 'polypeptide(L)'
;MDNLVINLLDNGVINLKVLNNYDDNNRISIVKNKKVLKSFEVSNLKTVVEYEVDAENVLVINPDPLELKVHSKKYKNDIFATKLDFIFETEKETGLRFDYNEDEIVLGLGQDHMANLDNRNVQRVAWHQCNAYDRANNCTVPFYLSSRGYGFL
;
A
#
# COMPACT_ATOMS: atom_id res chain seq x y z
N MET A 1 15.53 -9.82 2.01
CA MET A 1 14.66 -8.78 2.59
C MET A 1 14.11 -9.37 3.89
N ASP A 2 14.95 -9.47 4.90
CA ASP A 2 14.69 -10.44 5.97
C ASP A 2 13.80 -9.86 7.09
N ASN A 3 13.32 -8.64 6.85
CA ASN A 3 12.72 -7.75 7.83
C ASN A 3 11.29 -7.35 7.48
N LEU A 4 10.63 -7.95 6.48
CA LEU A 4 9.24 -7.63 6.18
C LEU A 4 8.28 -8.50 7.00
N VAL A 5 7.38 -7.85 7.72
CA VAL A 5 6.25 -8.47 8.43
C VAL A 5 4.95 -8.00 7.79
N ILE A 6 4.12 -8.96 7.38
CA ILE A 6 2.79 -8.73 6.83
C ILE A 6 1.78 -9.08 7.91
N ASN A 7 1.04 -8.09 8.40
CA ASN A 7 0.00 -8.29 9.40
C ASN A 7 -1.36 -8.16 8.73
N LEU A 8 -2.17 -9.21 8.81
CA LEU A 8 -3.59 -9.10 8.53
C LEU A 8 -4.30 -8.60 9.78
N LEU A 9 -4.98 -7.48 9.63
CA LEU A 9 -5.78 -6.84 10.67
C LEU A 9 -7.27 -7.12 10.42
N ASP A 10 -8.10 -6.84 11.42
CA ASP A 10 -9.54 -6.85 11.23
C ASP A 10 -10.01 -5.94 10.07
N ASN A 11 -11.20 -6.25 9.53
CA ASN A 11 -11.87 -5.47 8.48
C ASN A 11 -11.10 -5.37 7.15
N GLY A 12 -10.42 -6.44 6.76
CA GLY A 12 -9.78 -6.54 5.45
C GLY A 12 -8.56 -5.63 5.26
N VAL A 13 -7.89 -5.23 6.35
CA VAL A 13 -6.71 -4.36 6.26
C VAL A 13 -5.43 -5.17 6.37
N ILE A 14 -4.54 -4.97 5.40
CA ILE A 14 -3.21 -5.55 5.36
C ILE A 14 -2.22 -4.46 5.74
N ASN A 15 -1.41 -4.70 6.78
CA ASN A 15 -0.37 -3.79 7.24
C ASN A 15 1.01 -4.37 6.90
N LEU A 16 1.78 -3.64 6.11
CA LEU A 16 3.14 -3.99 5.71
C LEU A 16 4.13 -3.25 6.63
N LYS A 17 4.85 -3.99 7.48
CA LYS A 17 5.87 -3.41 8.36
C LYS A 17 7.26 -3.88 7.93
N VAL A 18 8.07 -2.95 7.43
CA VAL A 18 9.51 -3.18 7.25
C VAL A 18 10.20 -2.88 8.58
N LEU A 19 10.78 -3.92 9.20
CA LEU A 19 11.52 -3.85 10.45
C LEU A 19 12.90 -3.24 10.18
N ASN A 20 13.00 -1.91 10.30
CA ASN A 20 14.26 -1.20 10.31
C ASN A 20 14.59 -0.77 11.75
N ASN A 21 15.88 -0.54 12.05
CA ASN A 21 16.36 -0.06 13.36
C ASN A 21 15.95 1.40 13.68
N TYR A 22 14.93 1.94 13.01
CA TYR A 22 14.45 3.30 13.24
C TYR A 22 13.51 3.33 14.44
N ASP A 23 13.69 4.35 15.28
CA ASP A 23 12.90 4.56 16.49
C ASP A 23 11.44 4.91 16.13
N ASP A 24 10.51 4.00 16.46
CA ASP A 24 9.06 4.13 16.20
C ASP A 24 8.40 5.25 17.06
N ASN A 25 9.14 5.87 17.98
CA ASN A 25 8.60 6.80 18.99
C ASN A 25 8.09 8.15 18.48
N ASN A 26 8.34 8.54 17.22
CA ASN A 26 8.00 9.88 16.68
C ASN A 26 6.99 9.89 15.51
N ARG A 27 6.22 8.81 15.33
CA ARG A 27 5.24 8.73 14.22
C ARG A 27 3.83 9.08 14.67
N ILE A 28 3.13 9.86 13.84
CA ILE A 28 1.65 9.88 13.86
C ILE A 28 1.22 8.43 13.65
N SER A 29 0.66 7.82 14.69
CA SER A 29 0.25 6.43 14.69
C SER A 29 -1.23 6.32 14.33
N ILE A 30 -1.60 5.21 13.70
CA ILE A 30 -3.00 4.87 13.48
C ILE A 30 -3.63 4.69 14.86
N VAL A 31 -4.51 5.62 15.27
CA VAL A 31 -5.06 5.73 16.64
C VAL A 31 -5.82 4.49 17.09
N LYS A 32 -6.29 3.66 16.15
CA LYS A 32 -7.10 2.47 16.47
C LYS A 32 -6.22 1.22 16.49
N ASN A 33 -6.15 0.60 17.67
CA ASN A 33 -5.65 -0.77 17.84
C ASN A 33 -6.55 -1.74 17.08
N LYS A 34 -6.21 -2.02 15.83
CA LYS A 34 -6.83 -3.11 15.09
C LYS A 34 -6.27 -4.42 15.60
N LYS A 35 -7.15 -5.41 15.79
CA LYS A 35 -6.72 -6.75 16.20
C LYS A 35 -5.93 -7.38 15.05
N VAL A 36 -4.69 -7.79 15.31
CA VAL A 36 -3.91 -8.62 14.38
C VAL A 36 -4.56 -10.01 14.38
N LEU A 37 -5.08 -10.41 13.22
CA LEU A 37 -5.67 -11.74 13.00
C LEU A 37 -4.60 -12.76 12.67
N LYS A 38 -3.62 -12.35 11.85
CA LYS A 38 -2.51 -13.17 11.42
C LYS A 38 -1.29 -12.31 11.11
N SER A 39 -0.10 -12.85 11.38
CA SER A 39 1.17 -12.22 11.05
C SER A 39 2.03 -13.20 10.27
N PHE A 40 2.71 -12.71 9.24
CA PHE A 40 3.63 -13.44 8.39
C PHE A 40 4.96 -12.71 8.38
N GLU A 41 5.99 -13.34 8.95
CA GLU A 41 7.37 -12.92 8.77
C GLU A 41 7.87 -13.52 7.46
N VAL A 42 8.12 -12.68 6.45
CA VAL A 42 8.42 -13.14 5.09
C VAL A 42 9.69 -13.99 5.04
N SER A 43 10.68 -13.69 5.88
CA SER A 43 11.92 -14.48 6.03
C SER A 43 11.67 -15.93 6.47
N ASN A 44 10.54 -16.23 7.10
CA ASN A 44 10.18 -17.58 7.55
C ASN A 44 9.34 -18.35 6.53
N LEU A 45 8.90 -17.70 5.44
CA LEU A 45 8.07 -18.33 4.41
C LEU A 45 8.95 -19.08 3.40
N LYS A 46 8.64 -20.35 3.17
CA LYS A 46 9.35 -21.22 2.20
C LYS A 46 8.52 -21.54 0.96
N THR A 47 7.23 -21.29 1.02
CA THR A 47 6.26 -21.61 -0.03
C THR A 47 5.26 -20.49 -0.13
N VAL A 48 4.53 -20.45 -1.24
CA VAL A 48 3.37 -19.57 -1.41
C VAL A 48 2.39 -19.80 -0.26
N VAL A 49 1.87 -18.71 0.29
CA VAL A 49 0.83 -18.71 1.30
C VAL A 49 -0.41 -18.02 0.74
N GLU A 50 -1.55 -18.67 0.92
CA GLU A 50 -2.86 -18.08 0.67
C GLU A 50 -3.59 -17.90 2.00
N TYR A 51 -4.20 -16.74 2.19
CA TYR A 51 -4.96 -16.45 3.40
C TYR A 51 -6.21 -15.62 3.08
N GLU A 52 -7.34 -16.00 3.68
CA GLU A 52 -8.59 -15.28 3.51
C GLU A 52 -8.55 -13.92 4.22
N VAL A 53 -8.63 -12.84 3.43
CA VAL A 53 -8.67 -11.46 3.95
C VAL A 53 -10.08 -11.13 4.46
N ASP A 54 -11.07 -11.53 3.67
CA ASP A 54 -12.49 -11.44 3.96
C ASP A 54 -13.28 -12.46 3.11
N ALA A 55 -14.60 -12.43 3.19
CA ALA A 55 -15.47 -13.36 2.47
C ALA A 55 -15.27 -13.34 0.94
N GLU A 56 -14.85 -12.21 0.37
CA GLU A 56 -14.68 -12.01 -1.07
C GLU A 56 -13.22 -12.02 -1.54
N ASN A 57 -12.23 -11.90 -0.64
CA ASN A 57 -10.83 -11.66 -1.02
C ASN A 57 -9.82 -12.62 -0.37
N VAL A 58 -8.78 -12.98 -1.12
CA VAL A 58 -7.64 -13.81 -0.68
C VAL A 58 -6.34 -13.04 -0.85
N LEU A 59 -5.51 -12.99 0.18
CA LEU A 59 -4.13 -12.53 0.13
C LEU A 59 -3.26 -13.71 -0.29
N VAL A 60 -2.48 -13.52 -1.35
CA VAL A 60 -1.46 -14.46 -1.83
C VAL A 60 -0.09 -13.83 -1.57
N ILE A 61 0.77 -14.53 -0.85
CA ILE A 61 2.16 -14.14 -0.58
C ILE A 61 3.06 -15.18 -1.23
N ASN A 62 3.74 -14.80 -2.31
CA ASN A 62 4.84 -15.57 -2.85
C ASN A 62 6.14 -15.07 -2.20
N PRO A 63 6.91 -15.90 -1.47
CA PRO A 63 8.17 -15.47 -0.88
C PRO A 63 9.34 -15.43 -1.88
N ASP A 64 9.24 -16.12 -3.03
CA ASP A 64 10.33 -16.20 -4.01
C ASP A 64 9.81 -16.37 -5.46
N PRO A 65 9.87 -15.32 -6.31
CA PRO A 65 10.23 -13.95 -5.95
C PRO A 65 9.19 -13.34 -5.02
N LEU A 66 9.60 -12.39 -4.18
CA LEU A 66 8.69 -11.75 -3.23
C LEU A 66 7.60 -10.97 -3.96
N GLU A 67 6.36 -11.43 -3.85
CA GLU A 67 5.18 -10.86 -4.49
C GLU A 67 3.98 -10.98 -3.55
N LEU A 68 3.21 -9.89 -3.41
CA LEU A 68 1.94 -9.86 -2.70
C LEU A 68 0.82 -9.55 -3.69
N LYS A 69 -0.25 -10.34 -3.64
CA LYS A 69 -1.46 -10.13 -4.42
C LYS A 69 -2.69 -10.21 -3.54
N VAL A 70 -3.73 -9.47 -3.90
CA VAL A 70 -5.07 -9.69 -3.38
C VAL A 70 -5.97 -10.10 -4.54
N HIS A 71 -6.50 -11.31 -4.47
CA HIS A 71 -7.37 -11.90 -5.46
C HIS A 71 -8.83 -11.83 -5.00
N SER A 72 -9.72 -11.31 -5.86
CA SER A 72 -11.15 -11.33 -5.61
C SER A 72 -11.76 -12.66 -6.03
N LYS A 73 -12.31 -13.41 -5.08
CA LYS A 73 -13.08 -14.64 -5.31
C LYS A 73 -14.32 -14.39 -6.16
N LYS A 74 -14.93 -13.22 -6.02
CA LYS A 74 -16.17 -12.82 -6.70
C LYS A 74 -15.94 -12.50 -8.16
N TYR A 75 -14.95 -11.65 -8.44
CA TYR A 75 -14.65 -11.17 -9.79
C TYR A 75 -13.60 -12.03 -10.52
N LYS A 76 -12.96 -12.98 -9.80
CA LYS A 76 -11.95 -13.90 -10.32
C LYS A 76 -10.75 -13.18 -10.97
N ASN A 77 -10.36 -12.06 -10.39
CA ASN A 77 -9.23 -11.25 -10.84
C ASN A 77 -8.43 -10.71 -9.65
N ASP A 78 -7.20 -10.29 -9.92
CA ASP A 78 -6.37 -9.62 -8.94
C ASP A 78 -6.83 -8.16 -8.83
N ILE A 79 -7.18 -7.74 -7.61
CA ILE A 79 -7.56 -6.35 -7.32
C ILE A 79 -6.35 -5.51 -6.92
N PHE A 80 -5.27 -6.15 -6.47
CA PHE A 80 -4.01 -5.52 -6.10
C PHE A 80 -2.86 -6.50 -6.36
N ALA A 81 -1.74 -6.01 -6.88
CA ALA A 81 -0.51 -6.77 -7.02
C ALA A 81 0.71 -5.87 -6.83
N THR A 82 1.76 -6.41 -6.25
CA THR A 82 3.06 -5.74 -6.13
C THR A 82 3.95 -6.03 -7.34
N LYS A 83 4.83 -5.09 -7.71
CA LYS A 83 5.96 -5.40 -8.59
C LYS A 83 6.94 -6.37 -7.90
N LEU A 84 7.79 -7.07 -8.67
CA LEU A 84 8.83 -7.97 -8.12
C LEU A 84 9.84 -7.24 -7.21
N ASP A 85 10.06 -5.95 -7.47
CA ASP A 85 10.93 -5.06 -6.71
C ASP A 85 10.10 -4.03 -5.92
N PHE A 86 8.95 -4.45 -5.39
CA PHE A 86 8.02 -3.48 -4.81
C PHE A 86 8.59 -2.69 -3.64
N ILE A 87 9.42 -3.27 -2.79
CA ILE A 87 10.18 -2.48 -1.82
C ILE A 87 11.53 -2.16 -2.45
N PHE A 88 11.84 -0.88 -2.58
CA PHE A 88 13.12 -0.46 -3.11
C PHE A 88 13.73 0.64 -2.24
N GLU A 89 15.05 0.67 -2.22
CA GLU A 89 15.84 1.70 -1.56
C GLU A 89 16.96 2.11 -2.51
N THR A 90 17.13 3.41 -2.68
CA THR A 90 18.21 4.04 -3.43
C THR A 90 18.90 5.06 -2.54
N GLU A 91 19.99 5.67 -3.02
CA GLU A 91 20.67 6.76 -2.29
C GLU A 91 19.77 7.98 -2.01
N LYS A 92 18.66 8.14 -2.73
CA LYS A 92 17.79 9.33 -2.68
C LYS A 92 16.41 9.08 -2.09
N GLU A 93 15.93 7.85 -2.18
CA GLU A 93 14.55 7.52 -1.84
C GLU A 93 14.39 6.05 -1.46
N THR A 94 13.45 5.81 -0.57
CA THR A 94 12.88 4.50 -0.27
C THR A 94 11.42 4.56 -0.69
N GLY A 95 10.92 3.52 -1.33
CA GLY A 95 9.55 3.53 -1.84
C GLY A 95 8.92 2.16 -2.02
N LEU A 96 7.63 2.21 -2.37
CA LEU A 96 6.82 1.06 -2.71
C LEU A 96 6.37 1.12 -4.17
N ARG A 97 6.38 0.00 -4.90
CA ARG A 97 5.92 -0.11 -6.31
C ARG A 97 4.82 -1.16 -6.46
N PHE A 98 3.69 -0.73 -7.00
CA PHE A 98 2.54 -1.60 -7.24
C PHE A 98 2.26 -1.71 -8.74
N ASP A 99 1.63 -2.81 -9.12
CA ASP A 99 1.04 -2.97 -10.44
C ASP A 99 -0.33 -2.30 -10.47
N TYR A 100 -0.52 -1.41 -11.45
CA TYR A 100 -1.82 -0.81 -11.75
C TYR A 100 -2.36 -1.42 -13.04
N ASN A 101 -3.65 -1.71 -13.06
CA ASN A 101 -4.30 -2.17 -14.29
C ASN A 101 -4.41 -1.03 -15.33
N GLU A 102 -4.56 -1.40 -16.61
CA GLU A 102 -4.59 -0.44 -17.72
C GLU A 102 -5.77 0.55 -17.67
N ASP A 103 -6.82 0.24 -16.94
CA ASP A 103 -8.11 0.96 -16.77
C ASP A 103 -8.34 1.44 -15.32
N GLU A 104 -7.36 1.25 -14.43
CA GLU A 104 -7.44 1.66 -13.03
C GLU A 104 -7.39 3.18 -12.87
N ILE A 105 -8.28 3.71 -12.02
CA ILE A 105 -8.39 5.14 -11.68
C ILE A 105 -7.91 5.30 -10.25
N VAL A 106 -7.11 6.34 -9.99
CA VAL A 106 -6.56 6.64 -8.65
C VAL A 106 -7.17 7.94 -8.13
N LEU A 107 -7.90 7.86 -7.02
CA LEU A 107 -8.61 8.98 -6.40
C LEU A 107 -8.03 9.29 -5.02
N GLY A 108 -8.15 10.54 -4.54
CA GLY A 108 -7.74 10.93 -3.19
C GLY A 108 -6.51 11.85 -3.18
N LEU A 109 -5.53 11.54 -2.32
CA LEU A 109 -4.32 12.35 -2.09
C LEU A 109 -4.55 13.72 -1.45
N GLY A 110 -5.76 13.99 -0.94
CA GLY A 110 -6.15 15.26 -0.33
C GLY A 110 -6.75 16.23 -1.34
N GLN A 111 -6.57 17.53 -1.11
CA GLN A 111 -7.10 18.58 -1.99
C GLN A 111 -6.11 18.84 -3.13
N ASP A 112 -6.45 18.49 -4.38
CA ASP A 112 -5.65 18.83 -5.58
C ASP A 112 -5.93 20.25 -6.12
N HIS A 113 -4.90 21.10 -6.18
CA HIS A 113 -5.02 22.44 -6.75
C HIS A 113 -5.28 22.44 -8.27
N MET A 114 -4.89 21.36 -8.96
CA MET A 114 -5.18 21.18 -10.40
C MET A 114 -6.60 20.66 -10.66
N ALA A 115 -7.37 20.36 -9.60
CA ALA A 115 -8.70 19.78 -9.68
C ALA A 115 -8.79 18.47 -10.49
N ASN A 116 -7.70 17.69 -10.56
CA ASN A 116 -7.74 16.37 -11.19
C ASN A 116 -8.41 15.38 -10.25
N LEU A 117 -9.45 14.73 -10.75
CA LEU A 117 -10.11 13.64 -10.02
C LEU A 117 -9.26 12.37 -10.10
N ASP A 118 -8.87 11.99 -11.32
CA ASP A 118 -7.97 10.86 -11.57
C ASP A 118 -6.51 11.31 -11.49
N ASN A 119 -5.76 10.70 -10.57
CA ASN A 119 -4.35 10.96 -10.33
C ASN A 119 -3.45 9.89 -10.96
N ARG A 120 -4.00 8.99 -11.78
CA ARG A 120 -3.21 8.01 -12.50
C ARG A 120 -2.18 8.69 -13.42
N ASN A 121 -0.97 8.14 -13.45
CA ASN A 121 0.16 8.64 -14.24
C ASN A 121 0.57 10.09 -13.90
N VAL A 122 0.14 10.61 -12.75
CA VAL A 122 0.52 11.93 -12.27
C VAL A 122 1.39 11.79 -11.03
N GLN A 123 2.55 12.46 -11.04
CA GLN A 123 3.37 12.56 -9.85
C GLN A 123 2.77 13.61 -8.90
N ARG A 124 2.54 13.21 -7.64
CA ARG A 124 2.12 14.11 -6.56
C ARG A 124 3.15 14.12 -5.44
N VAL A 125 3.39 15.29 -4.87
CA VAL A 125 4.33 15.47 -3.77
C VAL A 125 3.56 15.89 -2.52
N ALA A 126 3.71 15.10 -1.46
CA ALA A 126 3.12 15.39 -0.16
C ALA A 126 3.94 16.43 0.60
N TRP A 127 3.78 17.70 0.19
CA TRP A 127 4.42 18.83 0.84
C TRP A 127 3.39 19.92 1.11
N HIS A 128 3.18 20.24 2.39
CA HIS A 128 2.22 21.27 2.79
C HIS A 128 2.85 22.64 2.54
N GLN A 129 2.41 23.32 1.47
CA GLN A 129 2.83 24.68 1.16
C GLN A 129 1.67 25.66 1.43
N CYS A 130 1.96 26.79 2.07
CA CYS A 130 0.96 27.83 2.33
C CYS A 130 0.73 28.78 1.14
N ASN A 131 1.46 28.59 0.03
CA ASN A 131 1.52 29.51 -1.10
C ASN A 131 1.14 28.74 -2.38
N ALA A 132 0.18 29.26 -3.15
CA ALA A 132 -0.44 28.58 -4.29
C ALA A 132 0.47 28.53 -5.55
N TYR A 133 1.44 27.62 -5.59
CA TYR A 133 2.26 27.36 -6.79
C TYR A 133 2.19 25.89 -7.25
N ASP A 134 2.40 25.71 -8.55
CA ASP A 134 1.94 24.65 -9.45
C ASP A 134 2.21 23.18 -9.11
N ARG A 135 2.93 22.85 -8.02
CA ARG A 135 3.45 21.48 -7.78
C ARG A 135 3.16 20.87 -6.42
N ALA A 136 2.81 21.65 -5.41
CA ALA A 136 2.63 21.16 -4.03
C ALA A 136 1.19 21.39 -3.57
N ASN A 137 0.58 20.34 -3.00
CA ASN A 137 -0.77 20.42 -2.51
C ASN A 137 -0.81 21.08 -1.13
N ASN A 138 -1.60 22.15 -1.00
CA ASN A 138 -1.78 22.88 0.25
C ASN A 138 -2.32 21.98 1.39
N CYS A 139 -2.99 20.87 1.07
CA CYS A 139 -3.53 19.90 2.02
C CYS A 139 -3.36 18.47 1.47
N THR A 140 -2.14 17.94 1.54
CA THR A 140 -1.89 16.54 1.13
C THR A 140 -2.26 15.57 2.25
N VAL A 141 -2.99 14.52 1.88
CA VAL A 141 -3.22 13.34 2.71
C VAL A 141 -2.66 12.14 1.93
N PRO A 142 -1.62 11.43 2.40
CA PRO A 142 -1.02 10.29 1.68
C PRO A 142 -1.93 9.05 1.74
N PHE A 143 -3.17 9.20 1.29
CA PHE A 143 -4.17 8.16 1.22
C PHE A 143 -4.87 8.25 -0.13
N TYR A 144 -4.94 7.13 -0.85
CA TYR A 144 -5.66 7.06 -2.11
C TYR A 144 -6.56 5.84 -2.18
N LEU A 145 -7.54 5.90 -3.07
CA LEU A 145 -8.45 4.84 -3.43
C LEU A 145 -8.24 4.45 -4.89
N SER A 146 -8.34 3.16 -5.16
CA SER A 146 -8.34 2.61 -6.51
C SER A 146 -9.77 2.24 -6.93
N SER A 147 -10.09 2.43 -8.21
CA SER A 147 -11.34 1.90 -8.80
C SER A 147 -11.43 0.37 -8.77
N ARG A 148 -10.34 -0.33 -8.45
CA ARG A 148 -10.33 -1.79 -8.21
C ARG A 148 -10.85 -2.21 -6.84
N GLY A 149 -11.21 -1.26 -5.97
CA GLY A 149 -11.86 -1.55 -4.69
C GLY A 149 -10.90 -1.71 -3.51
N TYR A 150 -9.68 -1.18 -3.61
CA TYR A 150 -8.74 -1.09 -2.50
C TYR A 150 -8.33 0.37 -2.24
N GLY A 151 -7.71 0.61 -1.08
CA GLY A 151 -7.08 1.88 -0.75
C GLY A 151 -5.73 1.65 -0.09
N PHE A 152 -4.85 2.65 -0.18
CA PHE A 152 -3.49 2.58 0.37
C PHE A 152 -3.23 3.79 1.26
N LEU A 153 -2.60 3.53 2.42
CA LEU A 153 -2.16 4.51 3.41
C LEU A 153 -0.70 4.26 3.76
#